data_AF-A0A3N1VF33-F1
#
_entry.id   AF-A0A3N1VF33-F1
#
_cell.length_a   1.000
_cell.length_b   1.000
_cell.length_c   1.000
_cell.angle_alpha   90.00
_cell.angle_beta   90.00
_cell.angle_gamma   90.00
#
_symmetry.space_group_name_H-M   'P 1'
#
loop_
_entity.id
_entity.type
_entity.pdbx_description
1 polymer ?
#
loop_
_entity_poly.entity_id
_entity_poly.type
_entity_poly.pdbx_seq_one_letter_code
_entity_poly.pdbx_strand_id
1 'polypeptide(L)'
;MDEEEDMRLARMTPEISRRTLTMLRGLAGLEPPEQVPEDAMLVADAILAEHGTDGLRVLVMTLAAWATAQIENVAELSRRSHEAVLDAMELACLEANAED
;
A
#
# COMPACT_ATOMS: atom_id res chain seq x y z
N MET A 1 11.40 18.05 4.74
CA MET A 1 10.50 17.92 5.90
C MET A 1 11.14 18.63 7.05
N ASP A 2 10.32 19.18 7.93
CA ASP A 2 10.77 19.79 9.17
C ASP A 2 11.08 18.70 10.21
N GLU A 3 12.05 18.89 11.11
CA GLU A 3 12.43 17.90 12.13
C GLU A 3 11.26 17.58 13.07
N GLU A 4 10.41 18.57 13.35
CA GLU A 4 9.19 18.37 14.12
C GLU A 4 8.18 17.50 13.38
N GLU A 5 8.05 17.69 12.06
CA GLU A 5 7.21 16.84 11.21
C GLU A 5 7.72 15.40 11.21
N ASP A 6 9.02 15.20 11.00
CA ASP A 6 9.64 13.87 10.99
C ASP A 6 9.46 13.15 12.34
N MET A 7 9.63 13.85 13.46
CA MET A 7 9.38 13.29 14.78
C MET A 7 7.92 12.90 15.00
N ARG A 8 6.97 13.71 14.52
CA ARG A 8 5.52 13.40 14.64
C ARG A 8 5.18 12.15 13.83
N LEU A 9 5.64 12.06 12.57
CA LEU A 9 5.43 10.89 11.72
C LEU A 9 6.09 9.64 12.32
N ALA A 10 7.34 9.75 12.77
CA ALA A 10 8.09 8.62 13.34
C ALA A 10 7.41 7.99 14.57
N ARG A 11 6.70 8.79 15.39
CA ARG A 11 5.95 8.27 16.55
C ARG A 11 4.77 7.39 16.14
N MET A 12 4.17 7.67 14.98
CA MET A 12 2.97 6.98 14.48
C MET A 12 3.32 5.77 13.62
N THR A 13 4.51 5.75 13.02
CA THR A 13 4.99 4.67 12.12
C THR A 13 4.79 3.26 12.66
N PRO A 14 5.18 2.90 13.91
CA PRO A 14 5.04 1.52 14.38
C PRO A 14 3.59 1.05 14.46
N GLU A 15 2.67 1.93 14.85
CA GLU A 15 1.25 1.60 14.96
C GLU A 15 0.62 1.45 13.58
N ILE A 16 0.82 2.46 12.72
CA ILE A 16 0.25 2.46 11.37
C ILE A 16 0.79 1.27 10.58
N SER A 17 2.09 0.96 10.68
CA SER A 17 2.68 -0.23 10.06
C SER A 17 1.99 -1.52 10.48
N ARG A 18 1.64 -1.69 11.78
CA ARG A 18 0.91 -2.88 12.24
C ARG A 18 -0.50 -2.95 11.66
N ARG A 19 -1.20 -1.81 11.56
CA ARG A 19 -2.52 -1.73 10.93
C ARG A 19 -2.42 -2.06 9.43
N THR A 20 -1.45 -1.50 8.72
CA THR A 20 -1.18 -1.82 7.31
C THR A 20 -0.90 -3.30 7.10
N LEU A 21 -0.09 -3.95 7.94
CA LEU A 21 0.13 -5.40 7.85
C LEU A 21 -1.14 -6.22 8.10
N THR A 22 -1.97 -5.79 9.05
CA THR A 22 -3.23 -6.47 9.37
C THR A 22 -4.20 -6.35 8.20
N MET A 23 -4.30 -5.16 7.60
CA MET A 23 -5.06 -4.91 6.38
C MET A 23 -4.56 -5.82 5.24
N LEU A 24 -3.27 -5.79 4.91
CA LEU A 24 -2.71 -6.61 3.83
C LEU A 24 -2.93 -8.12 4.02
N ARG A 25 -2.91 -8.61 5.27
CA ARG A 25 -3.23 -10.02 5.57
C ARG A 25 -4.69 -10.37 5.31
N GLY A 26 -5.61 -9.42 5.46
CA GLY A 26 -7.02 -9.60 5.12
C GLY A 26 -7.29 -9.49 3.62
N LEU A 27 -6.55 -8.60 2.94
CA LEU A 27 -6.70 -8.36 1.50
C LEU A 27 -6.02 -9.43 0.62
N ALA A 28 -4.93 -10.02 1.08
CA ALA A 28 -4.18 -10.99 0.29
C ALA A 28 -5.00 -12.26 0.00
N GLY A 29 -5.25 -12.51 -1.29
CA GLY A 29 -6.05 -13.65 -1.74
C GLY A 29 -7.56 -13.48 -1.54
N LEU A 30 -8.02 -12.23 -1.33
CA LEU A 30 -9.44 -11.91 -1.28
C LEU A 30 -10.07 -12.11 -2.66
N GLU A 31 -11.25 -12.73 -2.68
CA GLU A 31 -12.05 -12.95 -3.87
C GLU A 31 -13.49 -12.47 -3.61
N PRO A 32 -14.06 -11.64 -4.50
CA PRO A 32 -13.49 -11.21 -5.77
C PRO A 32 -12.55 -9.99 -5.59
N PRO A 33 -11.61 -9.72 -6.52
CA PRO A 33 -10.58 -8.69 -6.37
C PRO A 33 -11.11 -7.27 -6.16
N GLU A 34 -12.34 -6.98 -6.60
CA GLU A 34 -12.97 -5.65 -6.52
C GLU A 34 -13.33 -5.27 -5.07
N GLN A 35 -13.31 -6.22 -4.13
CA GLN A 35 -13.47 -5.93 -2.70
C GLN A 35 -12.21 -5.34 -2.06
N VAL A 36 -11.04 -5.51 -2.69
CA VAL A 36 -9.77 -5.05 -2.12
C VAL A 36 -9.75 -3.53 -1.89
N PRO A 37 -10.19 -2.68 -2.83
CA PRO A 37 -10.29 -1.23 -2.60
C PRO A 37 -11.25 -0.85 -1.47
N GLU A 38 -12.41 -1.52 -1.35
CA GLU A 38 -13.41 -1.19 -0.32
C GLU A 38 -12.87 -1.44 1.09
N ASP A 39 -12.27 -2.61 1.32
CA ASP A 39 -11.70 -2.96 2.62
C ASP A 39 -10.46 -2.12 2.95
N ALA A 40 -9.66 -1.76 1.95
CA ALA A 40 -8.54 -0.84 2.13
C ALA A 40 -9.02 0.57 2.52
N MET A 41 -10.13 1.04 1.95
CA MET A 41 -10.73 2.35 2.28
C MET A 41 -11.18 2.40 3.73
N LEU A 42 -11.79 1.34 4.28
CA LEU A 42 -12.20 1.30 5.69
C LEU A 42 -11.02 1.53 6.64
N VAL A 43 -9.84 0.97 6.33
CA VAL A 43 -8.63 1.17 7.13
C VAL A 43 -8.06 2.58 6.95
N ALA A 44 -8.06 3.11 5.72
CA ALA A 44 -7.63 4.47 5.45
C ALA A 44 -8.50 5.51 6.17
N ASP A 45 -9.82 5.34 6.16
CA ASP A 45 -10.79 6.20 6.85
C ASP A 45 -10.60 6.15 8.37
N ALA A 46 -10.37 4.96 8.93
CA ALA A 46 -10.07 4.80 10.36
C ALA A 46 -8.77 5.52 10.75
N ILE A 47 -7.71 5.38 9.94
CA ILE A 47 -6.45 6.10 10.15
C ILE A 47 -6.67 7.60 10.04
N LEU A 48 -7.40 8.08 9.04
CA LEU A 48 -7.70 9.51 8.89
C LEU A 48 -8.46 10.06 10.10
N ALA A 49 -9.46 9.33 10.59
CA ALA A 49 -10.27 9.75 11.73
C ALA A 49 -9.46 9.85 13.04
N GLU A 50 -8.52 8.93 13.26
CA GLU A 50 -7.73 8.86 14.50
C GLU A 50 -6.46 9.71 14.47
N HIS A 51 -5.83 9.81 13.29
CA HIS A 51 -4.46 10.30 13.12
C HIS A 51 -4.35 11.47 12.13
N GLY A 52 -5.46 11.87 11.51
CA GLY A 52 -5.51 12.93 10.52
C GLY A 52 -4.67 12.63 9.28
N THR A 53 -4.29 13.68 8.57
CA THR A 53 -3.49 13.59 7.34
C THR A 53 -2.09 13.04 7.58
N ASP A 54 -1.53 13.22 8.77
CA ASP A 54 -0.22 12.66 9.13
C ASP A 54 -0.29 11.14 9.19
N GLY A 55 -1.40 10.58 9.68
CA GLY A 55 -1.64 9.14 9.60
C GLY A 55 -1.67 8.62 8.17
N LEU A 56 -2.36 9.31 7.26
CA LEU A 56 -2.39 8.95 5.85
C LEU A 56 -1.02 9.05 5.19
N ARG A 57 -0.21 10.06 5.54
CA ARG A 57 1.18 10.18 5.06
C ARG A 57 2.00 8.97 5.47
N VAL A 58 1.92 8.54 6.72
CA VAL A 58 2.62 7.34 7.21
C VAL A 58 2.11 6.07 6.53
N LEU A 59 0.80 5.94 6.31
CA LEU A 59 0.21 4.81 5.58
C LEU A 59 0.77 4.73 4.16
N VAL A 60 0.77 5.84 3.43
CA VAL A 60 1.32 5.93 2.06
C VAL A 60 2.83 5.65 2.05
N MET A 61 3.59 6.24 2.98
CA MET A 61 5.04 5.97 3.09
C MET A 61 5.32 4.49 3.31
N THR A 62 4.54 3.84 4.18
CA THR A 62 4.69 2.42 4.51
C THR A 62 4.34 1.54 3.31
N LEU A 63 3.21 1.80 2.65
CA LEU A 63 2.78 1.07 1.46
C LEU A 63 3.78 1.24 0.31
N ALA A 64 4.28 2.45 0.07
CA ALA A 64 5.28 2.72 -0.96
C ALA A 64 6.58 1.96 -0.68
N ALA A 65 7.08 1.99 0.57
CA ALA A 65 8.29 1.27 0.95
C ALA A 65 8.16 -0.25 0.69
N TRP A 66 7.01 -0.83 1.02
CA TRP A 66 6.79 -2.26 0.81
C TRP A 66 6.51 -2.61 -0.65
N ALA A 67 5.76 -1.79 -1.38
CA ALA A 67 5.51 -1.98 -2.80
C ALA A 67 6.82 -1.97 -3.58
N THR A 68 7.71 -1.00 -3.32
CA THR A 68 9.04 -0.96 -3.93
C THR A 68 9.85 -2.21 -3.61
N ALA A 69 9.89 -2.65 -2.35
CA ALA A 69 10.59 -3.89 -1.97
C ALA A 69 10.00 -5.13 -2.66
N GLN A 70 8.68 -5.19 -2.86
CA GLN A 70 8.06 -6.29 -3.61
C GLN A 70 8.39 -6.23 -5.11
N ILE A 71 8.42 -5.04 -5.71
CA ILE A 71 8.84 -4.87 -7.11
C ILE A 71 10.29 -5.33 -7.30
N GLU A 72 11.20 -4.95 -6.40
CA GLU A 72 12.60 -5.40 -6.41
C GLU A 72 12.68 -6.94 -6.33
N ASN A 73 11.97 -7.55 -5.35
CA ASN A 73 11.94 -8.99 -5.19
C ASN A 73 11.39 -9.72 -6.42
N VAL A 74 10.28 -9.24 -6.99
CA VAL A 74 9.66 -9.86 -8.18
C VAL A 74 10.57 -9.72 -9.39
N ALA A 75 11.19 -8.56 -9.59
CA ALA A 75 12.12 -8.32 -10.69
C ALA A 75 13.33 -9.29 -10.61
N GLU A 76 13.93 -9.42 -9.43
CA GLU A 76 15.05 -10.33 -9.19
C GLU A 76 14.65 -11.80 -9.45
N LEU A 77 13.56 -12.26 -8.83
CA LEU A 77 13.10 -13.66 -8.92
C LEU A 77 12.64 -14.04 -10.33
N SER A 78 11.99 -13.11 -11.04
CA SER A 78 11.52 -13.33 -12.41
C SER A 78 12.56 -13.04 -13.49
N ARG A 79 13.75 -12.52 -13.11
CA ARG A 79 14.78 -12.02 -14.02
C ARG A 79 14.26 -11.01 -15.04
N ARG A 80 13.32 -10.17 -14.62
CA ARG A 80 12.73 -9.07 -15.41
C ARG A 80 13.30 -7.74 -14.94
N SER A 81 13.20 -6.71 -15.77
CA SER A 81 13.44 -5.34 -15.32
C SER A 81 12.32 -4.89 -14.38
N HIS A 82 12.61 -3.91 -13.51
CA HIS A 82 11.58 -3.25 -12.70
C HIS A 82 10.45 -2.68 -13.58
N GLU A 83 10.80 -2.09 -14.72
CA GLU A 83 9.82 -1.57 -15.69
C GLU A 83 8.86 -2.66 -16.17
N ALA A 84 9.39 -3.83 -16.54
CA ALA A 84 8.52 -4.90 -17.00
C ALA A 84 7.58 -5.42 -15.90
N VAL A 85 7.98 -5.36 -14.62
CA VAL A 85 7.09 -5.69 -13.50
C VAL A 85 5.99 -4.63 -13.36
N LEU A 86 6.33 -3.35 -13.46
CA LEU A 86 5.38 -2.25 -13.43
C LEU A 86 4.39 -2.30 -14.61
N ASP A 87 4.86 -2.57 -15.83
CA ASP A 87 4.03 -2.76 -17.02
C ASP A 87 2.98 -3.87 -16.80
N ALA A 88 3.37 -4.96 -16.12
CA ALA A 88 2.44 -6.04 -15.81
C ALA A 88 1.39 -5.63 -14.75
N MET A 89 1.76 -4.79 -13.78
CA MET A 89 0.82 -4.22 -12.82
C MET A 89 -0.16 -3.27 -13.52
N GLU A 90 0.33 -2.41 -14.42
CA GLU A 90 -0.52 -1.51 -15.21
C GLU A 90 -1.49 -2.29 -16.09
N LEU A 91 -1.03 -3.35 -16.76
CA LEU A 91 -1.88 -4.23 -17.56
C LEU A 91 -2.99 -4.87 -16.71
N ALA A 92 -2.67 -5.41 -15.54
CA ALA A 92 -3.65 -6.01 -14.64
C ALA A 92 -4.72 -4.98 -14.19
N CYS A 93 -4.33 -3.73 -13.94
CA CYS A 93 -5.27 -2.66 -13.63
C CYS A 93 -6.20 -2.34 -14.82
N LEU A 94 -5.68 -2.34 -16.05
CA LEU A 94 -6.50 -2.10 -17.24
C LEU A 94 -7.48 -3.24 -17.48
N GLU A 95 -7.05 -4.49 -17.29
CA GLU A 95 -7.89 -5.68 -17.43
C GLU A 95 -9.02 -5.71 -16.39
N ALA A 96 -8.72 -5.38 -15.13
CA ALA A 96 -9.74 -5.28 -14.08
C ALA A 96 -10.82 -4.21 -14.36
N ASN A 97 -10.49 -3.15 -15.11
CA ASN A 97 -11.44 -2.10 -15.50
C ASN A 97 -12.11 -2.35 -16.88
N ALA A 98 -11.74 -3.42 -17.59
CA ALA A 98 -12.27 -3.72 -18.93
C ALA A 98 -13.48 -4.66 -18.90
N GLU A 99 -13.83 -5.22 -17.73
CA GLU A 99 -14.97 -6.14 -17.54
C GLU A 99 -16.30 -5.43 -17.18
N ASP A 100 -16.35 -4.08 -17.26
CA ASP A 100 -17.56 -3.23 -17.16
C ASP A 100 -18.00 -2.67 -18.53
#